data_AF-A0A7C3ZBA7-F1
#
_entry.id   AF-A0A7C3ZBA7-F1
#
_cell.length_a   1.000
_cell.length_b   1.000
_cell.length_c   1.000
_cell.angle_alpha   90.00
_cell.angle_beta   90.00
_cell.angle_gamma   90.00
#
_symmetry.space_group_name_H-M   'P 1'
#
loop_
_entity.id
_entity.type
_entity.pdbx_description
1 polymer ?
#
loop_
_entity_poly.entity_id
_entity_poly.type
_entity_poly.pdbx_seq_one_letter_code
_entity_poly.pdbx_strand_id
1 'polypeptide(L)'
;MLEKVAESADILFLDFPGGFGKESVLAIHASTSVLAVMKLDVDSLKASLPVPRIAERLKAKFVGVVVNQKMNGEVKVDEVEMLIGNVIGEIPYDDAVKKSATTGAPIIFSSPASKVSRILNEIAEALSVWLGSFKGDRREIVARSKLFKALCP
;
A
#
# COMPACT_ATOMS: atom_id res chain seq x y z
N MET A 1 -2.69 -21.75 0.48
CA MET A 1 -1.96 -21.00 -0.54
C MET A 1 -1.16 -19.87 0.08
N LEU A 2 -1.80 -18.87 0.70
CA LEU A 2 -1.10 -17.74 1.37
C LEU A 2 0.00 -18.15 2.34
N GLU A 3 -0.22 -19.11 3.24
CA GLU A 3 0.81 -19.61 4.17
C GLU A 3 2.07 -20.12 3.44
N LYS A 4 1.89 -20.95 2.40
CA LYS A 4 3.02 -21.50 1.63
C LYS A 4 3.80 -20.42 0.89
N VAL A 5 3.08 -19.41 0.36
CA VAL A 5 3.70 -18.28 -0.35
C VAL A 5 4.43 -17.38 0.65
N ALA A 6 3.84 -17.10 1.80
CA ALA A 6 4.44 -16.30 2.86
C ALA A 6 5.69 -16.96 3.47
N GLU A 7 5.75 -18.30 3.51
CA GLU A 7 6.95 -19.02 3.94
C GLU A 7 8.10 -18.92 2.92
N SER A 8 7.77 -18.72 1.63
CA SER A 8 8.73 -18.66 0.53
C SER A 8 9.19 -17.26 0.12
N ALA A 9 8.66 -16.21 0.76
CA ALA A 9 8.93 -14.82 0.39
C ALA A 9 9.32 -13.99 1.61
N ASP A 10 10.24 -13.04 1.43
CA ASP A 10 10.61 -12.09 2.48
C ASP A 10 9.56 -10.97 2.62
N ILE A 11 8.91 -10.63 1.50
CA ILE A 11 7.87 -9.59 1.42
C ILE A 11 6.71 -10.11 0.56
N LEU A 12 5.48 -9.98 1.07
CA LEU A 12 4.26 -10.28 0.33
C LEU A 12 3.40 -9.02 0.24
N PHE A 13 3.17 -8.54 -0.98
CA PHE A 13 2.20 -7.48 -1.26
C PHE A 13 0.82 -8.09 -1.52
N LEU A 14 -0.19 -7.59 -0.81
CA LEU A 14 -1.60 -7.90 -1.06
C LEU A 14 -2.24 -6.70 -1.76
N ASP A 15 -2.48 -6.82 -3.06
CA ASP A 15 -3.25 -5.83 -3.83
C ASP A 15 -4.73 -6.22 -3.81
N PHE A 16 -5.58 -5.29 -3.39
CA PHE A 16 -7.02 -5.52 -3.24
C PHE A 16 -7.78 -4.25 -3.63
N PRO A 17 -9.03 -4.38 -4.11
CA PRO A 17 -9.81 -3.23 -4.53
C PRO A 17 -9.99 -2.23 -3.38
N GLY A 18 -10.03 -0.95 -3.75
CA GLY A 18 -10.31 0.13 -2.81
C GLY A 18 -11.66 -0.01 -2.11
N GLY A 19 -11.81 0.66 -0.97
CA GLY A 19 -12.99 0.59 -0.12
C GLY A 19 -12.89 -0.49 0.97
N PHE A 20 -14.01 -0.77 1.62
CA PHE A 20 -14.09 -1.63 2.81
C PHE A 20 -15.04 -2.80 2.64
N GLY A 21 -15.02 -3.39 1.43
CA GLY A 21 -15.69 -4.66 1.17
C GLY A 21 -15.09 -5.80 1.99
N LYS A 22 -15.74 -6.97 1.93
CA LYS A 22 -15.31 -8.17 2.66
C LYS A 22 -13.85 -8.51 2.34
N GLU A 23 -13.47 -8.42 1.07
CA GLU A 23 -12.14 -8.72 0.55
C GLU A 23 -11.08 -7.79 1.13
N SER A 24 -11.33 -6.48 1.13
CA SER A 24 -10.39 -5.46 1.62
C SER A 24 -10.18 -5.59 3.14
N VAL A 25 -11.25 -5.82 3.91
CA VAL A 25 -11.16 -6.02 5.37
C VAL A 25 -10.37 -7.28 5.69
N LEU A 26 -10.59 -8.36 4.94
CA LEU A 26 -9.87 -9.62 5.16
C LEU A 26 -8.41 -9.51 4.75
N ALA A 27 -8.10 -8.81 3.65
CA ALA A 27 -6.72 -8.53 3.26
C ALA A 27 -5.98 -7.74 4.35
N ILE A 28 -6.60 -6.68 4.89
CA ILE A 28 -6.02 -5.91 6.00
C ILE A 28 -5.80 -6.80 7.23
N HIS A 29 -6.75 -7.66 7.56
CA HIS A 29 -6.62 -8.58 8.70
C HIS A 29 -5.49 -9.60 8.52
N ALA A 30 -5.29 -10.12 7.30
CA ALA A 30 -4.20 -11.03 6.98
C ALA A 30 -2.84 -10.34 6.97
N SER A 31 -2.80 -9.02 6.72
CA SER A 31 -1.59 -8.23 6.66
C SER A 31 -0.99 -7.92 8.04
N THR A 32 0.34 -7.80 8.08
CA THR A 32 1.05 -7.18 9.19
C THR A 32 0.92 -5.66 9.15
N SER A 33 0.77 -5.10 7.95
CA SER A 33 0.82 -3.67 7.71
C SER A 33 0.05 -3.25 6.48
N VAL A 34 -0.37 -1.98 6.49
CA VAL A 34 -1.22 -1.39 5.46
C VAL A 34 -0.57 -0.11 4.97
N LEU A 35 -0.51 0.02 3.65
CA LEU A 35 -0.13 1.24 2.95
C LEU A 35 -1.33 1.71 2.14
N ALA A 36 -1.72 2.98 2.29
CA ALA A 36 -2.78 3.56 1.46
C ALA A 36 -2.17 4.17 0.19
N VAL A 37 -2.84 3.99 -0.95
CA VAL A 37 -2.50 4.68 -2.21
C VAL A 37 -3.70 5.51 -2.61
N MET A 38 -3.52 6.82 -2.80
CA MET A 38 -4.63 7.73 -3.09
C MET A 38 -4.23 8.85 -4.04
N LYS A 39 -5.22 9.52 -4.62
CA LYS A 39 -5.04 10.77 -5.36
C LYS A 39 -5.41 11.98 -4.50
N LEU A 40 -5.00 13.18 -4.93
CA LEU A 40 -5.32 14.45 -4.26
C LEU A 40 -6.71 14.98 -4.68
N ASP A 41 -7.73 14.15 -4.50
CA ASP A 41 -9.13 14.50 -4.73
C ASP A 41 -10.00 14.13 -3.52
N VAL A 42 -11.17 14.76 -3.42
CA VAL A 42 -12.07 14.64 -2.26
C VAL A 42 -12.58 13.21 -2.07
N ASP A 43 -12.84 12.48 -3.17
CA ASP A 43 -13.36 11.13 -3.11
C ASP A 43 -12.32 10.14 -2.57
N SER A 44 -11.08 10.27 -3.05
CA SER A 44 -9.94 9.50 -2.57
C SER A 44 -9.63 9.78 -1.10
N LEU A 45 -9.71 11.04 -0.68
CA LEU A 45 -9.55 11.43 0.73
C LEU A 45 -10.63 10.74 1.59
N LYS A 46 -11.91 10.90 1.24
CA LYS A 46 -13.03 10.29 1.98
C LYS A 46 -12.92 8.78 2.11
N ALA A 47 -12.54 8.10 1.02
CA ALA A 47 -12.34 6.65 1.02
C ALA A 47 -11.17 6.22 1.91
N SER A 48 -10.13 7.05 2.03
CA SER A 48 -8.89 6.72 2.75
C SER A 48 -8.93 7.08 4.25
N LEU A 49 -9.78 8.04 4.65
CA LEU A 49 -9.94 8.48 6.05
C LEU A 49 -10.08 7.35 7.09
N PRO A 50 -10.90 6.31 6.90
CA PRO A 50 -11.06 5.26 7.91
C PRO A 50 -9.95 4.20 7.88
N VAL A 51 -9.06 4.18 6.87
CA VAL A 51 -8.00 3.17 6.72
C VAL A 51 -7.11 3.04 7.96
N PRO A 52 -6.55 4.13 8.53
CA PRO A 52 -5.67 4.01 9.69
C PRO A 52 -6.37 3.38 10.89
N ARG A 53 -7.62 3.78 11.15
CA ARG A 53 -8.44 3.27 12.26
C ARG A 53 -8.83 1.81 12.07
N ILE A 54 -9.14 1.39 10.83
CA ILE A 54 -9.47 0.00 10.51
C ILE A 54 -8.22 -0.88 10.65
N ALA A 55 -7.07 -0.43 10.13
CA ALA A 55 -5.80 -1.14 10.28
C ALA A 55 -5.47 -1.35 11.77
N GLU A 56 -5.57 -0.29 12.59
CA GLU A 56 -5.37 -0.36 14.04
C GLU A 56 -6.29 -1.40 14.71
N ARG A 57 -7.60 -1.36 14.41
CA ARG A 57 -8.58 -2.32 14.94
C ARG A 57 -8.27 -3.77 14.57
N LEU A 58 -7.73 -3.99 13.37
CA LEU A 58 -7.35 -5.30 12.87
C LEU A 58 -5.90 -5.69 13.24
N LYS A 59 -5.26 -4.91 14.12
CA LYS A 59 -3.88 -5.11 14.59
C LYS A 59 -2.86 -5.12 13.45
N ALA A 60 -3.13 -4.42 12.36
CA ALA A 60 -2.18 -4.14 11.29
C ALA A 60 -1.61 -2.74 11.48
N LYS A 61 -0.30 -2.58 11.28
CA LYS A 61 0.33 -1.25 11.38
C LYS A 61 0.03 -0.43 10.13
N PHE A 62 -0.52 0.76 10.30
CA PHE A 62 -0.64 1.70 9.20
C PHE A 62 0.72 2.35 8.95
N VAL A 63 1.26 2.18 7.75
CA VAL A 63 2.61 2.63 7.38
C VAL A 63 2.63 4.07 6.90
N GLY A 64 1.55 4.50 6.24
CA GLY A 64 1.40 5.83 5.69
C GLY A 64 0.63 5.83 4.37
N VAL A 65 0.84 6.89 3.60
CA VAL A 65 0.12 7.16 2.35
C VAL A 65 1.12 7.38 1.21
N VAL A 66 0.86 6.77 0.05
CA VAL A 66 1.48 7.15 -1.23
C VAL A 66 0.47 7.97 -2.00
N VAL A 67 0.85 9.20 -2.36
CA VAL A 67 0.06 10.04 -3.26
C VAL A 67 0.41 9.65 -4.69
N ASN A 68 -0.53 9.03 -5.39
CA ASN A 68 -0.37 8.61 -6.78
C ASN A 68 -0.97 9.64 -7.75
N GLN A 69 -0.40 9.74 -8.95
CA GLN A 69 -0.81 10.69 -9.99
C GLN A 69 -0.90 12.13 -9.46
N LYS A 70 0.08 12.55 -8.66
CA LYS A 70 0.11 13.90 -8.09
C LYS A 70 -0.03 14.94 -9.20
N MET A 71 -1.09 15.71 -9.10
CA MET A 71 -1.37 16.94 -9.81
C MET A 71 -1.83 17.97 -8.78
N ASN A 72 -1.87 19.25 -9.16
CA ASN A 72 -2.56 20.24 -8.33
C ASN A 72 -4.04 19.84 -8.27
N GLY A 73 -4.50 19.52 -7.06
CA GLY A 73 -5.85 19.00 -6.80
C GLY A 73 -6.59 19.83 -5.77
N GLU A 74 -7.81 19.39 -5.45
CA GLU A 74 -8.69 20.01 -4.46
C GLU A 74 -8.18 19.80 -3.02
N VAL A 75 -7.36 18.77 -2.82
CA VAL A 75 -6.78 18.38 -1.54
C VAL A 75 -5.28 18.59 -1.56
N LYS A 76 -4.72 19.15 -0.48
CA LYS A 76 -3.28 19.34 -0.31
C LYS A 76 -2.64 18.13 0.40
N VAL A 77 -1.36 17.93 0.15
CA VAL A 77 -0.56 16.89 0.85
C VAL A 77 -0.61 17.09 2.36
N ASP A 78 -0.46 18.33 2.84
CA ASP A 78 -0.54 18.67 4.26
C ASP A 78 -1.88 18.26 4.91
N GLU A 79 -2.98 18.32 4.16
CA GLU A 79 -4.30 17.87 4.64
C GLU A 79 -4.35 16.34 4.75
N VAL A 80 -3.74 15.61 3.82
CA VAL A 80 -3.60 14.15 3.89
C VAL A 80 -2.76 13.75 5.10
N GLU A 81 -1.63 14.43 5.33
CA GLU A 81 -0.77 14.16 6.49
C GLU A 81 -1.47 14.40 7.83
N MET A 82 -2.25 15.48 7.91
CA MET A 82 -3.02 15.82 9.11
C MET A 82 -4.17 14.85 9.38
N LEU A 83 -4.87 14.39 8.34
CA LEU A 83 -6.12 13.62 8.50
C LEU A 83 -5.93 12.10 8.46
N ILE A 84 -4.97 11.60 7.69
CA ILE A 84 -4.79 10.17 7.43
C ILE A 84 -3.47 9.69 8.02
N GLY A 85 -2.38 10.41 7.75
CA GLY A 85 -1.05 10.11 8.27
C GLY A 85 0.06 10.38 7.27
N ASN A 86 1.29 10.08 7.68
CA ASN A 86 2.53 10.42 6.97
C ASN A 86 2.48 10.04 5.48
N VAL A 87 2.81 10.99 4.61
CA VAL A 87 2.94 10.76 3.18
C VAL A 87 4.36 10.27 2.90
N ILE A 88 4.49 9.00 2.50
CA ILE A 88 5.80 8.36 2.30
C ILE A 88 6.38 8.62 0.90
N GLY A 89 5.58 9.15 -0.01
CA GLY A 89 6.03 9.49 -1.35
C GLY A 89 4.91 9.99 -2.24
N GLU A 90 5.30 10.78 -3.24
CA GLU A 90 4.39 11.48 -4.13
C GLU A 90 4.77 11.22 -5.58
N ILE A 91 4.03 10.34 -6.24
CA ILE A 91 4.29 9.92 -7.62
C ILE A 91 3.57 10.90 -8.55
N PRO A 92 4.29 11.70 -9.36
CA PRO A 92 3.66 12.63 -10.30
C PRO A 92 2.91 11.86 -11.39
N TYR A 93 1.94 12.53 -12.03
CA TYR A 93 1.41 12.01 -13.28
C TYR A 93 2.50 11.92 -14.36
N ASP A 94 2.56 10.78 -15.04
CA ASP A 94 3.50 10.54 -16.14
C ASP A 94 2.86 9.55 -17.13
N ASP A 95 2.73 9.96 -18.40
CA ASP A 95 2.16 9.12 -19.47
C ASP A 95 2.99 7.84 -19.69
N ALA A 96 4.29 7.85 -19.34
CA ALA A 96 5.13 6.66 -19.43
C ALA A 96 4.63 5.53 -18.52
N VAL A 97 3.99 5.85 -17.38
CA VAL A 97 3.39 4.84 -16.49
C VAL A 97 2.21 4.15 -17.18
N LYS A 98 1.39 4.92 -17.90
CA LYS A 98 0.27 4.37 -18.66
C LYS A 98 0.78 3.48 -19.80
N LYS A 99 1.80 3.93 -20.52
CA LYS A 99 2.45 3.14 -21.58
C LYS A 99 3.06 1.85 -21.03
N SER A 100 3.76 1.92 -19.90
CA SER A 100 4.40 0.77 -19.25
C SER A 100 3.37 -0.30 -18.84
N ALA A 101 2.19 0.14 -18.38
CA ALA A 101 1.08 -0.77 -18.08
C ALA A 101 0.53 -1.45 -19.34
N THR A 102 0.40 -0.72 -20.45
CA THR A 102 -0.07 -1.30 -21.74
C THR A 102 0.92 -2.29 -22.33
N THR A 103 2.23 -2.05 -22.19
CA THR A 103 3.27 -2.94 -22.73
C THR A 103 3.59 -4.13 -21.83
N GLY A 104 3.08 -4.16 -20.60
CA GLY A 104 3.39 -5.20 -19.61
C GLY A 104 4.81 -5.13 -19.04
N ALA A 105 5.55 -4.05 -19.30
CA ALA A 105 6.89 -3.82 -18.78
C ALA A 105 6.81 -2.70 -17.72
N PRO A 106 6.95 -2.98 -16.41
CA PRO A 106 6.89 -1.96 -15.37
C PRO A 106 7.84 -0.78 -15.62
N ILE A 107 7.43 0.43 -15.22
CA ILE A 107 8.19 1.66 -15.52
C ILE A 107 9.62 1.66 -14.98
N ILE A 108 9.87 0.96 -13.87
CA ILE A 108 11.20 0.78 -13.30
C ILE A 108 12.16 0.04 -14.25
N PHE A 109 11.63 -0.80 -15.16
CA PHE A 109 12.41 -1.50 -16.18
C PHE A 109 12.38 -0.77 -17.52
N SER A 110 11.22 -0.26 -17.94
CA SER A 110 11.09 0.39 -19.25
C SER A 110 11.73 1.78 -19.29
N SER A 111 11.71 2.50 -18.16
CA SER A 111 12.25 3.86 -18.02
C SER A 111 12.94 4.06 -16.66
N PRO A 112 14.07 3.38 -16.38
CA PRO A 112 14.71 3.39 -15.05
C PRO A 112 15.16 4.77 -14.57
N ALA A 113 15.54 5.66 -15.50
CA ALA A 113 15.97 7.03 -15.21
C ALA A 113 14.81 8.05 -15.11
N SER A 114 13.55 7.61 -15.21
CA SER A 114 12.39 8.51 -15.07
C SER A 114 12.24 9.02 -13.64
N LYS A 115 11.57 10.15 -13.48
CA LYS A 115 11.26 10.70 -12.15
C LYS A 115 10.41 9.72 -11.32
N VAL A 116 9.44 9.06 -11.96
CA VAL A 116 8.58 8.05 -11.31
C VAL A 116 9.40 6.86 -10.81
N SER A 117 10.31 6.32 -11.64
CA SER A 117 11.14 5.18 -11.23
C SER A 117 12.04 5.51 -10.04
N ARG A 118 12.60 6.73 -9.98
CA ARG A 118 13.37 7.18 -8.80
C ARG A 118 12.51 7.24 -7.54
N ILE A 119 11.33 7.87 -7.62
CA ILE A 119 10.41 7.99 -6.48
C ILE A 119 9.91 6.63 -6.01
N LEU A 120 9.63 5.68 -6.92
CA LEU A 120 9.24 4.32 -6.54
C LEU A 120 10.37 3.60 -5.77
N ASN A 121 11.63 3.81 -6.17
CA ASN A 121 12.78 3.28 -5.44
C ASN A 121 12.94 3.93 -4.06
N GLU A 122 12.74 5.25 -3.95
CA GLU A 122 12.76 5.98 -2.67
C GLU A 122 11.66 5.47 -1.71
N ILE A 123 10.45 5.25 -2.23
CA ILE A 123 9.35 4.64 -1.46
C ILE A 123 9.73 3.23 -0.99
N ALA A 124 10.32 2.42 -1.88
CA ALA A 124 10.75 1.06 -1.53
C ALA A 124 11.86 1.06 -0.44
N GLU A 125 12.78 2.02 -0.49
CA GLU A 125 13.82 2.21 0.52
C GLU A 125 13.21 2.61 1.88
N ALA A 126 12.28 3.57 1.89
CA ALA A 126 11.55 3.97 3.09
C ALA A 126 10.78 2.80 3.73
N LEU A 127 10.14 1.97 2.89
CA LEU A 127 9.47 0.74 3.34
C LEU A 127 10.46 -0.32 3.86
N SER A 128 11.67 -0.40 3.29
CA SER A 128 12.70 -1.35 3.72
C SER A 128 13.25 -1.03 5.12
N VAL A 129 13.45 0.25 5.44
CA VAL A 129 13.80 0.69 6.80
C VAL A 129 12.73 0.30 7.81
N TRP A 130 11.45 0.45 7.41
CA TRP A 130 10.33 0.01 8.22
C TRP A 130 10.32 -1.52 8.41
N LEU A 131 10.58 -2.29 7.35
CA LEU A 131 10.66 -3.76 7.40
C LEU A 131 11.79 -4.24 8.32
N GLY A 132 12.95 -3.59 8.29
CA GLY A 132 14.06 -3.91 9.20
C GLY A 132 13.76 -3.63 10.67
N SER A 133 12.81 -2.72 10.93
CA SER A 133 12.33 -2.41 12.29
C SER A 133 11.15 -3.29 12.73
N PHE A 134 10.64 -4.15 11.85
CA PHE A 134 9.49 -5.00 12.13
C PHE A 134 9.88 -6.12 13.12
N LYS A 135 9.24 -6.14 14.29
CA LYS A 135 9.48 -7.13 15.36
C LYS A 135 8.47 -8.28 15.39
N GLY A 136 7.59 -8.40 14.40
CA GLY A 136 6.57 -9.46 14.38
C GLY A 136 7.15 -10.81 13.96
N ASP A 137 6.69 -11.90 14.60
CA ASP A 137 7.09 -13.27 14.27
C ASP A 137 6.36 -13.73 12.98
N ARG A 138 7.05 -14.43 12.07
CA ARG A 138 6.43 -15.10 10.90
C ARG A 138 5.23 -15.97 11.33
N ARG A 139 5.25 -16.53 12.54
CA ARG A 139 4.13 -17.31 13.11
C ARG A 139 2.84 -16.51 13.30
N GLU A 140 2.92 -15.21 13.58
CA GLU A 140 1.74 -14.35 13.72
C GLU A 140 1.03 -14.14 12.37
N ILE A 141 1.79 -14.07 11.28
CA ILE A 141 1.29 -13.96 9.90
C ILE A 141 0.56 -15.24 9.50
N VAL A 142 1.16 -16.41 9.77
CA VAL A 142 0.54 -17.72 9.51
C VAL A 142 -0.76 -17.88 10.29
N ALA A 143 -0.81 -17.44 11.56
CA ALA A 143 -2.02 -17.48 12.37
C ALA A 143 -3.15 -16.60 11.79
N ARG A 144 -2.83 -15.37 11.37
CA ARG A 144 -3.79 -14.47 10.70
C ARG A 144 -4.25 -15.02 9.34
N SER A 145 -3.36 -15.67 8.59
CA SER A 145 -3.71 -16.32 7.33
C SER A 145 -4.65 -17.53 7.52
N LYS A 146 -4.53 -18.28 8.62
CA LYS A 146 -5.48 -19.36 8.93
C LYS A 146 -6.89 -18.80 9.19
N LEU A 147 -6.96 -17.70 9.93
CA LEU A 147 -8.23 -17.01 10.17
C LEU A 147 -8.81 -16.45 8.85
N PHE A 148 -7.98 -15.90 7.98
CA PHE A 148 -8.39 -15.43 6.65
C PHE A 148 -9.06 -16.53 5.82
N LYS A 149 -8.47 -17.74 5.77
CA LYS A 149 -9.08 -18.89 5.09
C LYS A 149 -10.40 -19.33 5.74
N ALA A 150 -10.54 -19.21 7.05
CA ALA A 150 -11.79 -19.55 7.74
C ALA A 150 -12.92 -18.55 7.43
N LEU A 151 -12.58 -17.30 7.10
CA LEU A 151 -13.53 -16.22 6.82
C LEU A 151 -13.88 -16.09 5.31
N CYS A 152 -13.03 -16.65 4.44
CA CYS A 152 -13.26 -16.82 3.00
C CYS A 152 -13.35 -18.32 2.64
N PRO A 153 -14.53 -18.95 2.69
CA PRO A 153 -14.73 -20.30 2.16
C PRO A 153 -14.54 -20.36 0.64
#